data_AF-A0A6B2VI74-F1
#
_entry.id   AF-A0A6B2VI74-F1
#
_cell.length_a   1.000
_cell.length_b   1.000
_cell.length_c   1.000
_cell.angle_alpha   90.00
_cell.angle_beta   90.00
_cell.angle_gamma   90.00
#
_symmetry.space_group_name_H-M   'P 1'
#
loop_
_entity.id
_entity.type
_entity.pdbx_description
1 polymer ?
#
loop_
_entity_poly.entity_id
_entity_poly.type
_entity_poly.pdbx_seq_one_letter_code
_entity_poly.pdbx_strand_id
1 'polypeptide(L)' 'MARAVAHARAHELHPVLDVAATDTAAVALYERLGWRSLGTVPQRWGDQEVAVRCFAAGGDATLG' A
#
# COMPACT_ATOMS: atom_id res chain seq x y z
N MET A 1 -0.44 9.45 5.27
CA MET A 1 0.48 8.29 5.26
C MET A 1 1.96 8.63 5.46
N ALA A 2 2.43 9.82 5.03
CA ALA A 2 3.86 10.17 5.13
C ALA A 2 4.51 9.97 6.52
N ARG A 3 3.88 10.42 7.61
CA ARG A 3 4.41 10.24 8.98
C ARG A 3 4.59 8.77 9.35
N ALA A 4 3.61 7.91 9.04
CA ALA A 4 3.66 6.49 9.34
C ALA A 4 4.77 5.79 8.53
N VAL A 5 4.91 6.14 7.25
CA VAL A 5 6.00 5.65 6.39
C VAL A 5 7.36 6.07 6.93
N ALA A 6 7.55 7.35 7.27
CA ALA A 6 8.80 7.85 7.82
C ALA A 6 9.18 7.17 9.14
N HIS A 7 8.20 6.97 10.04
CA HIS A 7 8.42 6.26 11.29
C HIS A 7 8.85 4.81 11.05
N ALA A 8 8.11 4.07 10.21
CA ALA A 8 8.45 2.69 9.87
C ALA A 8 9.86 2.57 9.25
N ARG A 9 10.22 3.48 8.33
CA ARG A 9 11.57 3.52 7.74
C ARG A 9 12.66 3.80 8.78
N ALA A 10 12.42 4.70 9.72
CA ALA A 10 13.35 4.97 10.82
C ALA A 10 13.58 3.75 11.72
N HIS A 11 12.67 2.77 11.66
CA HIS A 11 12.77 1.47 12.34
C HIS A 11 13.13 0.31 11.39
N GLU A 12 13.65 0.60 10.19
CA GLU A 12 14.04 -0.39 9.16
C GLU A 12 12.88 -1.30 8.71
N LEU A 13 11.64 -0.88 8.93
CA LEU A 13 10.45 -1.59 8.50
C LEU A 13 10.02 -1.16 7.10
N HIS A 14 9.37 -2.08 6.38
CA HIS A 14 8.84 -1.86 5.04
C HIS A 14 7.31 -1.75 5.09
N PRO A 15 6.74 -0.55 4.96
CA PRO A 15 5.30 -0.37 5.02
C PRO A 15 4.60 -1.05 3.85
N VAL A 16 3.54 -1.79 4.18
CA VAL A 16 2.59 -2.36 3.22
C VAL A 16 1.17 -1.94 3.59
N LEU A 17 0.28 -1.92 2.60
CA LEU A 17 -1.15 -1.71 2.81
C LEU A 17 -1.97 -2.54 1.83
N ASP A 18 -3.17 -2.89 2.25
CA ASP A 18 -4.18 -3.58 1.44
C ASP A 18 -5.37 -2.64 1.21
N VAL A 19 -5.78 -2.52 -0.04
CA VAL A 19 -6.93 -1.70 -0.46
C VAL A 19 -7.95 -2.60 -1.13
N ALA A 20 -9.24 -2.45 -0.81
CA ALA A 20 -10.28 -3.12 -1.57
C ALA A 20 -10.14 -2.77 -3.06
N ALA A 21 -10.07 -3.76 -3.94
CA ALA A 21 -9.85 -3.56 -5.37
C ALA A 21 -10.98 -2.77 -6.05
N THR A 22 -12.16 -2.71 -5.40
CA THR A 22 -13.31 -1.91 -5.83
C THR A 22 -13.20 -0.42 -5.50
N ASP A 23 -12.30 -0.03 -4.57
CA ASP A 23 -12.03 1.37 -4.25
C ASP A 23 -11.00 1.96 -5.24
N THR A 24 -11.51 2.31 -6.41
CA THR A 24 -10.70 2.83 -7.52
C THR A 24 -10.01 4.16 -7.17
N ALA A 25 -10.61 4.98 -6.31
CA ALA A 25 -10.04 6.25 -5.88
C ALA A 25 -8.81 6.03 -4.98
N ALA A 26 -8.91 5.10 -4.02
CA ALA A 26 -7.79 4.74 -3.16
C ALA A 26 -6.67 4.04 -3.95
N VAL A 27 -7.00 3.11 -4.86
CA VAL A 27 -6.01 2.47 -5.75
C VAL A 27 -5.23 3.52 -6.55
N ALA A 28 -5.93 4.42 -7.23
CA ALA A 28 -5.29 5.47 -8.02
C ALA A 28 -4.47 6.46 -7.17
N LEU A 29 -4.89 6.71 -5.93
CA LEU A 29 -4.13 7.54 -4.99
C LEU A 29 -2.76 6.92 -4.70
N TYR A 30 -2.71 5.65 -4.32
CA TYR A 30 -1.45 5.00 -3.95
C TYR A 30 -0.51 4.80 -5.13
N GLU A 31 -1.05 4.51 -6.32
CA GLU A 31 -0.28 4.48 -7.56
C GLU A 31 0.39 5.84 -7.83
N ARG A 32 -0.35 6.96 -7.70
CA ARG A 32 0.22 8.31 -7.87
C ARG A 32 1.24 8.69 -6.80
N LEU A 33 1.11 8.13 -5.59
CA LEU A 33 2.09 8.32 -4.51
C LEU A 33 3.36 7.45 -4.69
N GLY A 34 3.47 6.72 -5.81
CA GLY A 34 4.63 5.88 -6.12
C GLY A 34 4.69 4.58 -5.30
N TRP A 35 3.57 4.17 -4.70
CA TRP A 35 3.51 2.86 -4.06
C TRP A 35 3.49 1.76 -5.12
N ARG A 36 4.24 0.69 -4.87
CA ARG A 36 4.37 -0.43 -5.80
C ARG A 36 3.28 -1.45 -5.52
N SER A 37 2.47 -1.77 -6.54
CA SER A 37 1.54 -2.89 -6.48
C SER A 37 2.31 -4.21 -6.35
N LEU A 38 1.95 -5.01 -5.35
CA LEU A 38 2.47 -6.36 -5.12
C LEU A 38 1.57 -7.44 -5.73
N GLY A 39 0.32 -7.10 -6.05
CA GLY A 39 -0.66 -8.00 -6.63
C GLY A 39 -2.07 -7.74 -6.11
N THR A 40 -3.01 -8.55 -6.57
CA THR A 40 -4.39 -8.58 -6.05
C THR A 40 -4.68 -9.99 -5.54
N VAL A 41 -5.16 -10.10 -4.31
CA VAL A 41 -5.46 -11.38 -3.64
C VAL A 41 -6.80 -11.30 -2.92
N PRO A 42 -7.55 -12.40 -2.79
CA PRO A 42 -8.70 -12.46 -1.89
C PRO A 42 -8.21 -12.42 -0.43
N GLN A 43 -8.83 -11.59 0.40
CA GLN A 43 -8.63 -11.56 1.85
C GLN A 43 -9.97 -11.58 2.57
N ARG A 44 -10.00 -12.19 3.76
CA ARG A 44 -11.18 -12.17 4.62
C ARG A 44 -11.16 -10.96 5.54
N TRP A 45 -12.09 -10.03 5.33
CA TRP A 45 -12.28 -8.84 6.15
C TRP A 45 -13.58 -9.00 6.96
N GLY A 46 -13.45 -9.42 8.22
CA GLY A 46 -14.62 -9.87 9.00
C GLY A 46 -15.21 -11.14 8.39
N ASP A 47 -16.52 -11.10 8.09
CA ASP A 47 -17.25 -12.25 7.53
C ASP A 47 -17.30 -12.28 5.99
N GLN A 48 -16.66 -11.33 5.31
CA GLN A 48 -16.68 -11.20 3.86
C GLN A 48 -15.30 -11.45 3.24
N GLU A 49 -15.28 -12.07 2.05
CA GLU A 49 -14.09 -12.15 1.21
C GLU A 49 -14.03 -10.94 0.27
N VAL A 50 -12.93 -10.21 0.33
CA VAL A 50 -12.68 -8.97 -0.41
C VAL A 50 -11.44 -9.18 -1.27
N ALA A 51 -11.54 -8.93 -2.57
CA ALA A 51 -10.35 -8.83 -3.41
C ALA A 51 -9.60 -7.55 -3.04
N VAL A 52 -8.38 -7.68 -2.52
CA VAL A 52 -7.55 -6.55 -2.12
C VAL A 52 -6.38 -6.39 -3.07
N ARG A 53 -6.05 -5.15 -3.44
CA ARG A 53 -4.79 -4.80 -4.07
C ARG A 53 -3.78 -4.43 -2.99
N CYS A 54 -2.69 -5.17 -2.95
CA CYS A 54 -1.61 -5.01 -1.99
C CYS A 54 -0.58 -4.02 -2.54
N PHE A 55 -0.13 -3.08 -1.72
CA PHE A 55 0.88 -2.10 -2.08
C PHE A 55 2.02 -2.10 -1.06
N ALA A 56 3.25 -1.89 -1.53
CA ALA A 56 4.39 -1.53 -0.69
C ALA A 56 4.75 -0.06 -0.93
N ALA A 57 5.12 0.66 0.14
CA ALA A 57 5.67 2.00 0.00
C ALA A 57 6.95 1.93 -0.85
N GLY A 58 6.97 2.64 -1.99
CA GLY A 58 8.16 2.73 -2.84
C GLY A 58 9.33 3.29 -2.04
N GLY A 59 10.55 2.76 -2.22
CA GLY A 59 11.75 3.34 -1.60
C GLY A 59 11.91 4.80 -2.02
N ASP A 60 12.41 5.64 -1.12
CA ASP A 60 12.64 7.05 -1.42
C ASP A 60 13.45 7.15 -2.71
N ALA A 61 12.80 7.59 -3.79
CA ALA A 61 13.48 7.92 -5.04
C ALA A 61 14.18 9.27 -4.85
N THR A 62 15.17 9.30 -3.96
CA THR A 62 16.16 10.38 -3.88
C THR A 62 17.54 9.74 -3.79
N LEU A 63 17.95 9.11 -4.89
CA LEU A 63 19.35 9.11 -5.30
C LEU A 63 19.42 10.09 -6.47
N GLY A 64 19.73 11.34 -6.14
CA GLY A 64 20.05 12.43 -7.05
C GLY A 64 21.11 13.29 -6.38
#